data_AF-M4DP07-F1
#
_entry.id   AF-M4DP07-F1
#
_cell.length_a   1.000
_cell.length_b   1.000
_cell.length_c   1.000
_cell.angle_alpha   90.00
_cell.angle_beta   90.00
_cell.angle_gamma   90.00
#
_symmetry.space_group_name_H-M   'P 1'
#
loop_
_entity.id
_entity.type
_entity.pdbx_description
1 polymer ?
#
loop_
_entity_poly.entity_id
_entity_poly.type
_entity_poly.pdbx_seq_one_letter_code
_entity_poly.pdbx_strand_id
1 'polypeptide(L)'
;MECRDGSLSTLNGTDDHRVIEIFEQLTSESSNRKKKECEEGVNELFSILEVIRKMHQLDIKPNVVTFSAILNACSRCNSFEDASMLLGELKPFDDQVYGVVHGLLMGRRENVWLQARSLFDKVKEMDGSTASAFYNALTDMLWHFGQKRGAQIVALEGRSRQVWENVWSTSCLDLHLMSSGAARAMVHAWLLNIRSIVYEGHELPKVMSILTGWGKHSKVVGDGALRPAVESLLRGMDAPFYLSKCNMGRFASSGSVVATWLRESATLKLLILHDHLTTKANTTMRSRDQQGQDSLKLQPLLL
;
A
#
# COMPACT_ATOMS: atom_id res chain seq x y z
N MET A 1 -62.87 23.83 4.73
CA MET A 1 -61.82 24.09 5.74
C MET A 1 -61.08 22.79 5.92
N GLU A 2 -60.10 22.51 5.07
CA GLU A 2 -58.64 22.80 5.27
C GLU A 2 -58.01 21.81 6.27
N CYS A 3 -56.86 21.16 6.08
CA CYS A 3 -55.85 21.13 5.02
C CYS A 3 -54.79 20.02 5.33
N ARG A 4 -54.19 19.44 4.25
CA ARG A 4 -52.78 18.97 4.05
C ARG A 4 -52.25 17.79 4.88
N ASP A 5 -51.77 16.67 4.32
CA ASP A 5 -50.75 16.37 3.28
C ASP A 5 -49.28 16.56 3.73
N GLY A 6 -48.44 15.54 3.48
CA GLY A 6 -47.04 15.47 3.92
C GLY A 6 -46.36 14.10 3.83
N SER A 7 -46.44 13.43 2.68
CA SER A 7 -45.45 12.52 2.06
C SER A 7 -44.51 11.68 2.96
N LEU A 8 -44.83 10.38 3.09
CA LEU A 8 -43.87 9.32 3.42
C LEU A 8 -43.03 9.03 2.16
N SER A 9 -41.72 9.23 2.24
CA SER A 9 -40.75 9.07 1.16
C SER A 9 -40.68 7.62 0.64
N THR A 10 -41.40 7.33 -0.44
CA THR A 10 -41.15 6.17 -1.31
C THR A 10 -40.10 6.56 -2.36
N LEU A 11 -38.82 6.44 -2.03
CA LEU A 11 -37.74 6.39 -3.01
C LEU A 11 -36.64 5.48 -2.46
N ASN A 12 -36.29 4.43 -3.22
CA ASN A 12 -34.93 3.83 -3.34
C ASN A 12 -34.92 2.38 -3.87
N GLY A 13 -36.04 1.77 -4.23
CA GLY A 13 -36.03 0.41 -4.81
C GLY A 13 -35.59 0.33 -6.27
N THR A 14 -35.81 1.40 -7.05
CA THR A 14 -35.60 1.41 -8.51
C THR A 14 -34.19 1.79 -8.93
N ASP A 15 -33.51 2.64 -8.15
CA ASP A 15 -32.14 3.05 -8.45
C ASP A 15 -31.12 1.97 -8.07
N ASP A 16 -31.35 1.25 -6.97
CA ASP A 16 -30.52 0.10 -6.58
C ASP A 16 -30.57 -1.01 -7.65
N HIS A 17 -31.74 -1.29 -8.23
CA HIS A 17 -31.88 -2.31 -9.28
C HIS A 17 -31.15 -1.93 -10.58
N ARG A 18 -31.22 -0.65 -10.96
CA ARG A 18 -30.50 -0.12 -12.13
C ARG A 18 -28.99 -0.17 -11.93
N VAL A 19 -28.51 0.11 -10.72
CA VAL A 19 -27.09 -0.02 -10.39
C VAL A 19 -26.63 -1.47 -10.51
N ILE A 20 -27.40 -2.42 -9.96
CA ILE A 20 -27.08 -3.86 -10.06
C ILE A 20 -27.05 -4.33 -11.52
N GLU A 21 -28.05 -3.98 -12.34
CA GLU A 21 -28.08 -4.34 -13.77
C GLU A 21 -26.88 -3.78 -14.55
N ILE A 22 -26.46 -2.54 -14.24
CA ILE A 22 -25.30 -1.91 -14.90
C ILE A 22 -24.00 -2.62 -14.50
N PHE A 23 -23.87 -3.01 -13.22
CA PHE A 23 -22.72 -3.81 -12.77
C PHE A 23 -22.72 -5.22 -13.37
N GLU A 24 -23.88 -5.87 -13.53
CA GLU A 24 -24.01 -7.16 -14.22
C GLU A 24 -23.62 -7.05 -15.71
N GLN A 25 -24.02 -5.99 -16.40
CA GLN A 25 -23.62 -5.74 -17.78
C GLN A 25 -22.11 -5.55 -17.93
N LEU A 26 -21.51 -4.71 -17.07
CA LEU A 26 -20.06 -4.46 -17.06
C LEU A 26 -19.23 -5.71 -16.76
N THR A 27 -19.70 -6.57 -15.86
CA THR A 27 -19.01 -7.83 -15.54
C THR A 27 -19.16 -8.86 -16.67
N SER A 28 -20.31 -8.89 -17.35
CA SER A 28 -20.56 -9.81 -18.49
C SER A 28 -19.70 -9.51 -19.72
N GLU A 29 -19.40 -8.23 -20.00
CA GLU A 29 -18.55 -7.81 -21.12
C GLU A 29 -17.07 -8.12 -20.88
N SER A 30 -16.62 -8.10 -19.62
CA SER A 30 -15.25 -8.41 -19.22
C SER A 30 -14.89 -9.90 -19.34
N SER A 31 -15.88 -10.80 -19.20
CA SER A 31 -15.68 -12.26 -19.15
C SER A 31 -15.32 -12.89 -20.53
N ASN A 32 -15.55 -12.17 -21.63
CA ASN A 32 -15.34 -12.65 -23.00
C ASN A 32 -13.93 -12.39 -23.58
N ARG A 33 -13.01 -11.77 -22.83
CA ARG A 33 -11.63 -11.50 -23.31
C ARG A 33 -10.61 -12.23 -22.44
N LYS A 34 -10.29 -13.48 -22.81
CA LYS A 34 -9.15 -14.22 -22.22
C LYS A 34 -8.00 -14.34 -23.22
N LYS A 35 -6.90 -13.59 -22.98
CA LYS A 35 -5.53 -14.14 -22.92
C LYS A 35 -4.43 -13.12 -22.58
N LYS A 36 -3.47 -13.61 -21.76
CA LYS A 36 -2.05 -13.25 -21.62
C LYS A 36 -1.68 -12.08 -20.69
N GLU A 37 -0.81 -12.38 -19.73
CA GLU A 37 -0.42 -11.64 -18.51
C GLU A 37 0.21 -10.22 -18.70
N CYS A 38 0.16 -9.63 -19.89
CA CYS A 38 0.38 -8.18 -20.09
C CYS A 38 -0.89 -7.43 -20.52
N GLU A 39 -1.90 -8.12 -21.07
CA GLU A 39 -3.17 -7.53 -21.51
C GLU A 39 -4.16 -7.35 -20.35
N GLU A 40 -4.01 -8.11 -19.25
CA GLU A 40 -4.92 -8.06 -18.10
C GLU A 40 -4.90 -6.71 -17.37
N GLY A 41 -3.73 -6.10 -17.16
CA GLY A 41 -3.63 -4.80 -16.47
C GLY A 41 -4.19 -3.63 -17.29
N VAL A 42 -4.05 -3.71 -18.61
CA VAL A 42 -4.64 -2.73 -19.53
C VAL A 42 -6.17 -2.88 -19.57
N ASN A 43 -6.68 -4.11 -19.57
CA ASN A 43 -8.12 -4.39 -19.58
C ASN A 43 -8.81 -3.98 -18.25
N GLU A 44 -8.16 -4.21 -17.11
CA GLU A 44 -8.62 -3.76 -15.78
C GLU A 44 -8.65 -2.23 -15.69
N LEU A 45 -7.62 -1.56 -16.23
CA LEU A 45 -7.57 -0.10 -16.33
C LEU A 45 -8.74 0.47 -17.14
N PHE A 46 -8.99 -0.06 -18.34
CA PHE A 46 -10.13 0.37 -19.17
C PHE A 46 -11.46 0.15 -18.45
N SER A 47 -11.61 -0.98 -17.75
CA SER A 47 -12.83 -1.30 -16.99
C SER A 47 -13.07 -0.29 -15.85
N ILE A 48 -12.03 0.08 -15.10
CA ILE A 48 -12.12 1.09 -14.04
C ILE A 48 -12.50 2.46 -14.62
N LEU A 49 -11.88 2.85 -15.73
CA LEU A 49 -12.19 4.11 -16.41
C LEU A 49 -13.63 4.16 -16.92
N GLU A 50 -14.14 3.05 -17.49
CA GLU A 50 -15.53 2.96 -17.92
C GLU A 50 -16.52 3.03 -16.75
N VAL A 51 -16.22 2.38 -15.63
CA VAL A 51 -17.02 2.47 -14.40
C VAL A 51 -17.08 3.92 -13.91
N ILE A 52 -15.94 4.60 -13.81
CA ILE A 52 -15.87 6.00 -13.35
C ILE A 52 -16.66 6.92 -14.29
N ARG A 53 -16.54 6.72 -15.61
CA ARG A 53 -17.32 7.49 -16.60
C ARG A 53 -18.81 7.25 -16.48
N LYS A 54 -19.25 6.01 -16.28
CA LYS A 54 -20.66 5.67 -16.04
C LYS A 54 -21.15 6.27 -14.72
N MET A 55 -20.35 6.25 -13.66
CA MET A 55 -20.68 6.91 -12.39
C MET A 55 -20.91 8.42 -12.58
N HIS A 56 -20.06 9.08 -13.37
CA HIS A 56 -20.25 10.50 -13.71
C HIS A 56 -21.53 10.74 -14.52
N GLN A 57 -21.84 9.89 -15.50
CA GLN A 57 -23.06 10.01 -16.31
C GLN A 57 -24.34 9.80 -15.50
N LEU A 58 -24.26 9.02 -14.42
CA LEU A 58 -25.38 8.68 -13.55
C LEU A 58 -25.43 9.55 -12.27
N ASP A 59 -24.56 10.55 -12.15
CA ASP A 59 -24.42 11.40 -10.95
C ASP A 59 -24.17 10.61 -9.65
N ILE A 60 -23.47 9.48 -9.75
CA ILE A 60 -23.09 8.64 -8.61
C ILE A 60 -21.71 9.09 -8.11
N LYS A 61 -21.64 9.52 -6.86
CA LYS A 61 -20.39 9.98 -6.24
C LYS A 61 -19.45 8.80 -5.93
N PRO A 62 -18.17 8.85 -6.36
CA PRO A 62 -17.14 7.91 -5.92
C PRO A 62 -16.97 7.88 -4.41
N ASN A 63 -16.73 6.68 -3.88
CA ASN A 63 -16.46 6.46 -2.47
C ASN A 63 -15.07 5.82 -2.27
N VAL A 64 -14.74 5.47 -1.02
CA VAL A 64 -13.45 4.87 -0.65
C VAL A 64 -13.17 3.58 -1.43
N VAL A 65 -14.20 2.80 -1.79
CA VAL A 65 -14.05 1.59 -2.61
C VAL A 65 -13.59 1.95 -4.02
N THR A 66 -14.22 2.95 -4.65
CA THR A 66 -13.81 3.47 -5.97
C THR A 66 -12.36 3.98 -5.93
N PHE A 67 -12.00 4.74 -4.89
CA PHE A 67 -10.65 5.26 -4.71
C PHE A 67 -9.62 4.13 -4.54
N SER A 68 -9.97 3.10 -3.77
CA SER A 68 -9.12 1.92 -3.57
C SER A 68 -8.88 1.15 -4.88
N ALA A 69 -9.91 1.02 -5.72
CA ALA A 69 -9.78 0.38 -7.04
C ALA A 69 -8.81 1.16 -7.95
N ILE A 70 -8.94 2.48 -7.99
CA ILE A 70 -8.04 3.37 -8.77
C ILE A 70 -6.60 3.28 -8.26
N LEU A 71 -6.39 3.32 -6.95
CA LEU A 71 -5.07 3.18 -6.32
C LEU A 71 -4.43 1.81 -6.64
N ASN A 72 -5.21 0.73 -6.56
CA ASN A 72 -4.74 -0.61 -6.93
C ASN A 72 -4.33 -0.67 -8.41
N ALA A 73 -5.13 -0.10 -9.32
CA ALA A 73 -4.76 -0.02 -10.72
C ALA A 73 -3.50 0.81 -10.95
N CYS A 74 -3.34 1.93 -10.23
CA CYS A 74 -2.11 2.72 -10.25
C CYS A 74 -0.87 1.89 -9.83
N SER A 75 -1.00 1.02 -8.83
CA SER A 75 0.09 0.13 -8.38
C SER A 75 0.53 -0.89 -9.43
N ARG A 76 -0.26 -1.08 -10.49
CA ARG A 76 0.03 -1.97 -11.63
C ARG A 76 0.50 -1.22 -12.88
N CYS A 77 0.52 0.11 -12.85
CA CYS A 77 1.00 0.92 -13.96
C CYS A 77 2.52 0.75 -14.15
N ASN A 78 2.97 0.72 -15.41
CA ASN A 78 4.39 0.58 -15.74
C ASN A 78 5.17 1.89 -15.56
N SER A 79 4.48 3.03 -15.67
CA SER A 79 5.07 4.36 -15.57
C SER A 79 4.33 5.23 -14.57
N PHE A 80 5.04 6.23 -14.07
CA PHE A 80 4.47 7.26 -13.20
C PHE A 80 3.40 8.06 -13.96
N GLU A 81 3.65 8.33 -15.25
CA GLU A 81 2.75 9.08 -16.12
C GLU A 81 1.39 8.41 -16.25
N ASP A 82 1.36 7.08 -16.45
CA ASP A 82 0.11 6.31 -16.55
C ASP A 82 -0.66 6.35 -15.22
N ALA A 83 0.04 6.16 -14.09
CA ALA A 83 -0.58 6.26 -12.78
C ALA A 83 -1.09 7.68 -12.50
N SER A 84 -0.34 8.71 -12.87
CA SER A 84 -0.76 10.10 -12.72
C SER A 84 -1.97 10.44 -13.59
N MET A 85 -2.06 9.88 -14.79
CA MET A 85 -3.23 10.04 -15.67
C MET A 85 -4.46 9.41 -15.02
N LEU A 86 -4.32 8.17 -14.54
CA LEU A 86 -5.40 7.45 -13.89
C LEU A 86 -5.86 8.13 -12.58
N LEU A 87 -4.93 8.61 -11.76
CA LEU A 87 -5.26 9.42 -10.58
C LEU A 87 -5.99 10.70 -10.96
N GLY A 88 -5.70 11.29 -12.13
CA GLY A 88 -6.37 12.48 -12.63
C GLY A 88 -7.89 12.31 -12.76
N GLU A 89 -8.37 11.08 -12.96
CA GLU A 89 -9.79 10.76 -13.01
C GLU A 89 -10.50 10.93 -11.67
N LEU A 90 -9.77 10.96 -10.54
CA LEU A 90 -10.33 11.29 -9.22
C LEU A 90 -10.66 12.78 -9.10
N LYS A 91 -9.94 13.63 -9.82
CA LYS A 91 -9.95 15.08 -9.63
C LYS A 91 -11.33 15.72 -9.80
N PRO A 92 -12.15 15.36 -10.81
CA PRO A 92 -13.49 15.92 -10.95
C PRO A 92 -14.44 15.56 -9.80
N PHE A 93 -14.17 14.48 -9.06
CA PHE A 93 -15.06 13.98 -8.01
C PHE A 93 -14.62 14.39 -6.60
N ASP A 94 -13.31 14.38 -6.35
CA ASP A 94 -12.73 14.74 -5.06
C ASP A 94 -11.29 15.25 -5.25
N ASP A 95 -11.16 16.56 -5.47
CA ASP A 95 -9.87 17.25 -5.63
C ASP A 95 -8.99 17.14 -4.36
N GLN A 96 -9.60 17.01 -3.17
CA GLN A 96 -8.86 16.78 -1.93
C GLN A 96 -8.20 15.40 -1.95
N VAL A 97 -8.93 14.34 -2.28
CA VAL A 97 -8.39 12.97 -2.38
C VAL A 97 -7.30 12.91 -3.44
N TYR A 98 -7.55 13.47 -4.62
CA TYR A 98 -6.56 13.57 -5.69
C TYR A 98 -5.28 14.29 -5.21
N GLY A 99 -5.42 15.49 -4.63
CA GLY A 99 -4.30 16.30 -4.17
C GLY A 99 -3.45 15.59 -3.11
N VAL A 100 -4.10 14.86 -2.18
CA VAL A 100 -3.41 14.04 -1.18
C VAL A 100 -2.65 12.89 -1.83
N VAL A 101 -3.33 12.05 -2.62
CA VAL A 101 -2.76 10.85 -3.22
C VAL A 101 -1.61 11.21 -4.17
N HIS A 102 -1.85 12.15 -5.09
CA HIS A 102 -0.84 12.62 -6.04
C HIS A 102 0.32 13.32 -5.32
N GLY A 103 0.05 14.11 -4.28
CA GLY A 103 1.07 14.77 -3.48
C GLY A 103 2.00 13.78 -2.76
N LEU A 104 1.44 12.72 -2.17
CA LEU A 104 2.21 11.63 -1.56
C LEU A 104 3.04 10.88 -2.59
N LEU A 105 2.47 10.60 -3.76
CA LEU A 105 3.15 9.94 -4.87
C LEU A 105 4.31 10.80 -5.42
N MET A 106 4.18 12.12 -5.40
CA MET A 106 5.25 13.07 -5.74
C MET A 106 6.29 13.28 -4.63
N GLY A 107 6.17 12.59 -3.50
CA GLY A 107 7.07 12.73 -2.35
C GLY A 107 6.90 14.04 -1.56
N ARG A 108 5.84 14.82 -1.81
CA ARG A 108 5.59 16.14 -1.18
C ARG A 108 4.98 16.02 0.22
N ARG A 109 5.61 15.24 1.10
CA ARG A 109 5.03 14.79 2.37
C ARG A 109 4.63 15.93 3.31
N GLU A 110 5.50 16.88 3.59
CA GLU A 110 5.30 17.88 4.67
C GLU A 110 4.03 18.71 4.49
N ASN A 111 3.81 19.23 3.27
CA ASN A 111 2.65 20.08 2.98
C ASN A 111 1.36 19.28 2.78
N VAL A 112 1.48 18.03 2.31
CA VAL A 112 0.34 17.19 1.96
C VAL A 112 -0.17 16.39 3.16
N TRP A 113 0.69 16.09 4.13
CA TRP A 113 0.33 15.23 5.26
C TRP A 113 -0.78 15.80 6.14
N LEU A 114 -0.85 17.12 6.29
CA LEU A 114 -1.95 17.78 7.02
C LEU A 114 -3.30 17.50 6.36
N GLN A 115 -3.37 17.55 5.03
CA GLN A 115 -4.58 17.21 4.27
C GLN A 115 -4.84 15.70 4.29
N ALA A 116 -3.78 14.89 4.28
CA ALA A 116 -3.87 13.44 4.35
C ALA A 116 -4.54 12.98 5.65
N ARG A 117 -4.30 13.65 6.79
CA ARG A 117 -4.98 13.35 8.06
C ARG A 117 -6.49 13.45 7.95
N SER A 118 -7.00 14.52 7.34
CA SER A 118 -8.45 14.68 7.13
C SER A 118 -9.03 13.57 6.25
N LEU A 119 -8.28 13.12 5.23
CA LEU A 119 -8.69 11.97 4.42
C LEU A 119 -8.71 10.68 5.26
N PHE A 120 -7.67 10.44 6.06
CA PHE A 120 -7.59 9.27 6.93
C PHE A 120 -8.64 9.26 8.05
N ASP A 121 -9.10 10.42 8.51
CA ASP A 121 -10.23 10.54 9.43
C ASP A 121 -11.52 10.07 8.75
N LYS A 122 -11.78 10.48 7.51
CA LYS A 122 -12.93 9.97 6.73
C LYS A 122 -12.87 8.46 6.52
N VAL A 123 -11.69 7.91 6.23
CA VAL A 123 -11.50 6.46 6.02
C VAL A 123 -11.73 5.67 7.32
N LYS A 124 -11.47 6.27 8.49
CA LYS A 124 -11.69 5.63 9.79
C LYS A 124 -13.17 5.37 10.09
N GLU A 125 -14.06 6.19 9.54
CA GLU A 125 -15.51 6.03 9.71
C GLU A 125 -16.09 4.88 8.86
N MET A 126 -15.27 4.28 7.98
CA MET A 126 -15.66 3.11 7.18
C MET A 126 -15.49 1.82 8.00
N ASP A 127 -16.07 0.72 7.51
CA ASP A 127 -15.80 -0.60 8.08
C ASP A 127 -14.32 -1.00 7.92
N GLY A 128 -13.84 -1.90 8.78
CA GLY A 128 -12.43 -2.29 8.80
C GLY A 128 -11.93 -2.92 7.50
N SER A 129 -12.79 -3.60 6.73
CA SER A 129 -12.39 -4.18 5.44
C SER A 129 -12.18 -3.11 4.38
N THR A 130 -13.08 -2.12 4.30
CA THR A 130 -12.95 -0.98 3.39
C THR A 130 -11.75 -0.10 3.77
N ALA A 131 -11.56 0.18 5.06
CA ALA A 131 -10.41 0.93 5.53
C ALA A 131 -9.10 0.22 5.19
N SER A 132 -8.99 -1.07 5.49
CA SER A 132 -7.77 -1.85 5.20
C SER A 132 -7.48 -1.96 3.71
N ALA A 133 -8.50 -2.10 2.87
CA ALA A 133 -8.35 -2.06 1.41
C ALA A 133 -7.74 -0.73 0.94
N PHE A 134 -8.21 0.40 1.47
CA PHE A 134 -7.68 1.72 1.12
C PHE A 134 -6.22 1.90 1.53
N TYR A 135 -5.86 1.57 2.78
CA TYR A 135 -4.48 1.67 3.25
C TYR A 135 -3.53 0.75 2.50
N ASN A 136 -3.96 -0.48 2.21
CA ASN A 136 -3.22 -1.43 1.39
C ASN A 136 -2.97 -0.87 -0.02
N ALA A 137 -4.02 -0.40 -0.70
CA ALA A 137 -3.93 0.13 -2.06
C ALA A 137 -3.03 1.37 -2.16
N LEU A 138 -3.19 2.33 -1.24
CA LEU A 138 -2.35 3.53 -1.17
C LEU A 138 -0.89 3.16 -0.92
N THR A 139 -0.64 2.26 0.03
CA THR A 139 0.73 1.87 0.39
C THR A 139 1.41 1.08 -0.73
N ASP A 140 0.68 0.22 -1.44
CA ASP A 140 1.19 -0.55 -2.57
C ASP A 140 1.57 0.36 -3.73
N MET A 141 0.73 1.35 -4.07
CA MET A 141 1.03 2.33 -5.10
C MET A 141 2.27 3.16 -4.75
N LEU A 142 2.36 3.69 -3.53
CA LEU A 142 3.54 4.43 -3.06
C LEU A 142 4.79 3.56 -3.06
N TRP A 143 4.66 2.30 -2.61
CA TRP A 143 5.75 1.34 -2.63
C TRP A 143 6.23 1.10 -4.06
N HIS A 144 5.32 0.79 -4.98
CA HIS A 144 5.62 0.52 -6.39
C HIS A 144 6.43 1.65 -7.03
N PHE A 145 6.01 2.90 -6.85
CA PHE A 145 6.68 4.08 -7.41
C PHE A 145 7.88 4.60 -6.59
N GLY A 146 8.40 3.80 -5.67
CA GLY A 146 9.64 4.14 -4.97
C GLY A 146 9.49 5.16 -3.85
N GLN A 147 8.27 5.61 -3.51
CA GLN A 147 7.97 6.43 -2.33
C GLN A 147 7.93 5.58 -1.06
N LYS A 148 9.03 4.86 -0.77
CA LYS A 148 9.08 3.84 0.27
C LYS A 148 8.92 4.42 1.67
N ARG A 149 9.47 5.62 1.94
CA ARG A 149 9.29 6.30 3.23
C ARG A 149 7.86 6.79 3.36
N GLY A 150 7.27 7.32 2.29
CA GLY A 150 5.83 7.64 2.25
C GLY A 150 4.95 6.43 2.56
N ALA A 151 5.21 5.31 1.89
CA ALA A 151 4.52 4.04 2.11
C ALA A 151 4.61 3.58 3.58
N GLN A 152 5.79 3.68 4.20
CA GLN A 152 5.98 3.36 5.62
C GLN A 152 5.15 4.24 6.54
N ILE A 153 5.11 5.55 6.30
CA ILE A 153 4.33 6.48 7.14
C ILE A 153 2.84 6.17 7.00
N VAL A 154 2.34 5.90 5.78
CA VAL A 154 0.93 5.50 5.57
C VAL A 154 0.61 4.18 6.28
N ALA A 155 1.49 3.18 6.21
CA ALA A 155 1.31 1.92 6.93
C ALA A 155 1.30 2.12 8.46
N LEU A 156 2.19 2.98 8.99
CA LEU A 156 2.21 3.34 10.40
C LEU A 156 0.92 4.06 10.83
N GLU A 157 0.40 4.95 9.99
CA GLU A 157 -0.88 5.63 10.22
C GLU A 157 -2.04 4.63 10.29
N GLY A 158 -2.12 3.69 9.34
CA GLY A 158 -3.13 2.63 9.35
C GLY A 158 -3.05 1.76 10.60
N ARG A 159 -1.84 1.44 11.06
CA ARG A 159 -1.65 0.73 12.34
C ARG A 159 -2.13 1.56 13.53
N SER A 160 -1.80 2.85 13.59
CA SER A 160 -2.19 3.74 14.69
C SER A 160 -3.72 3.85 14.81
N ARG A 161 -4.42 3.74 13.69
CA ARG A 161 -5.88 3.74 13.57
C ARG A 161 -6.51 2.36 13.69
N GLN A 162 -5.72 1.32 14.00
CA GLN A 162 -6.18 -0.05 14.20
C GLN A 162 -6.93 -0.62 12.99
N VAL A 163 -6.51 -0.24 11.77
CA VAL A 163 -7.12 -0.71 10.52
C VAL A 163 -6.88 -2.21 10.29
N TRP A 164 -5.78 -2.73 10.84
CA TRP A 164 -5.48 -4.15 10.90
C TRP A 164 -5.41 -4.58 12.36
N GLU A 165 -6.01 -5.72 12.68
CA GLU A 165 -6.00 -6.27 14.03
C GLU A 165 -4.65 -6.90 14.36
N ASN A 166 -4.17 -6.69 15.60
CA ASN A 166 -3.00 -7.39 16.17
C ASN A 166 -1.73 -7.36 15.29
N VAL A 167 -1.52 -6.29 14.52
CA VAL A 167 -0.41 -6.15 13.55
C VAL A 167 0.93 -6.49 14.16
N TRP A 168 1.23 -6.03 15.37
CA TRP A 168 2.54 -6.28 15.93
C TRP A 168 2.57 -6.32 17.46
N SER A 169 3.60 -6.97 17.97
CA SER A 169 4.03 -7.00 19.35
C SER A 169 5.56 -6.97 19.41
N THR A 170 6.14 -7.07 20.60
CA THR A 170 7.60 -7.20 20.78
C THR A 170 8.15 -8.54 20.29
N SER A 171 7.30 -9.54 20.05
CA SER A 171 7.72 -10.89 19.60
C SER A 171 7.18 -11.27 18.23
N CYS A 172 6.14 -10.61 17.74
CA CYS A 172 5.43 -11.03 16.54
C CYS A 172 5.04 -9.85 15.67
N LEU A 173 5.20 -10.01 14.36
CA LEU A 173 4.66 -9.13 13.34
C LEU A 173 3.68 -9.93 12.48
N ASP A 174 2.41 -9.58 12.52
CA ASP A 174 1.36 -10.18 11.71
C ASP A 174 1.00 -9.29 10.52
N LEU A 175 1.23 -9.82 9.33
CA LEU A 175 1.06 -9.16 8.04
C LEU A 175 -0.10 -9.77 7.24
N HIS A 176 -0.88 -10.70 7.80
CA HIS A 176 -1.83 -11.50 7.01
C HIS A 176 -2.98 -10.69 6.38
N LEU A 177 -3.31 -9.51 6.94
CA LEU A 177 -4.30 -8.58 6.40
C LEU A 177 -3.68 -7.48 5.54
N MET A 178 -2.36 -7.51 5.36
CA MET A 178 -1.63 -6.49 4.62
C MET A 178 -1.36 -6.93 3.19
N SER A 179 -1.34 -5.95 2.28
CA SER A 179 -0.88 -6.14 0.92
C SER A 179 0.65 -6.21 0.84
N SER A 180 1.17 -6.47 -0.36
CA SER A 180 2.60 -6.75 -0.57
C SER A 180 3.51 -5.55 -0.27
N GLY A 181 3.12 -4.34 -0.67
CA GLY A 181 3.84 -3.11 -0.37
C GLY A 181 3.68 -2.69 1.09
N ALA A 182 2.44 -2.77 1.62
CA ALA A 182 2.15 -2.46 3.01
C ALA A 182 2.93 -3.36 3.99
N ALA A 183 2.97 -4.66 3.72
CA ALA A 183 3.71 -5.62 4.53
C ALA A 183 5.21 -5.35 4.53
N ARG A 184 5.80 -5.08 3.36
CA ARG A 184 7.23 -4.74 3.28
C ARG A 184 7.54 -3.47 4.06
N ALA A 185 6.72 -2.42 3.91
CA ALA A 185 6.86 -1.19 4.67
C ALA A 185 6.78 -1.42 6.19
N MET A 186 5.86 -2.30 6.62
CA MET A 186 5.68 -2.64 8.03
C MET A 186 6.83 -3.49 8.59
N VAL A 187 7.46 -4.38 7.80
CA VAL A 187 8.66 -5.12 8.22
C VAL A 187 9.78 -4.15 8.59
N HIS A 188 10.06 -3.14 7.76
CA HIS A 188 11.06 -2.11 8.07
C HIS A 188 10.69 -1.35 9.35
N ALA A 189 9.43 -0.94 9.49
CA ALA A 189 8.98 -0.19 10.66
C ALA A 189 9.10 -1.01 11.96
N TRP A 190 8.73 -2.28 11.91
CA TRP A 190 8.78 -3.17 13.06
C TRP A 190 10.21 -3.47 13.48
N LEU A 191 11.10 -3.77 12.54
CA LEU A 191 12.51 -4.02 12.84
C LEU A 191 13.20 -2.79 13.42
N LEU A 192 12.86 -1.58 12.97
CA LEU A 192 13.33 -0.34 13.61
C LEU A 192 12.84 -0.21 15.05
N ASN A 193 11.58 -0.55 15.32
CA ASN A 193 11.02 -0.56 16.67
C ASN A 193 11.73 -1.60 17.56
N ILE A 194 11.93 -2.83 17.07
CA ILE A 194 12.68 -3.87 17.80
C ILE A 194 14.13 -3.43 18.04
N ARG A 195 14.75 -2.73 17.09
CA ARG A 195 16.09 -2.18 17.27
C ARG A 195 16.12 -1.17 18.43
N SER A 196 15.13 -0.29 18.55
CA SER A 196 15.03 0.64 19.70
C SER A 196 15.04 -0.13 21.02
N ILE A 197 14.19 -1.15 21.14
CA ILE A 197 14.08 -2.00 22.34
C ILE A 197 15.42 -2.64 22.70
N VAL A 198 16.17 -3.14 21.70
CA VAL A 198 17.51 -3.73 21.89
C VAL A 198 18.52 -2.71 22.41
N TYR A 199 18.47 -1.46 21.92
CA TYR A 199 19.38 -0.38 22.33
C TYR A 199 19.00 0.24 23.68
N GLU A 200 17.73 0.14 24.08
CA GLU A 200 17.27 0.44 25.44
C GLU A 200 17.73 -0.62 26.47
N GLY A 201 18.36 -1.72 26.01
CA GLY A 201 18.92 -2.75 26.88
C GLY A 201 17.97 -3.90 27.23
N HIS A 202 16.77 -3.93 26.64
CA HIS A 202 15.82 -5.00 26.88
C HIS A 202 16.19 -6.28 26.11
N GLU A 203 16.01 -7.42 26.76
CA GLU A 203 16.16 -8.73 26.10
C GLU A 203 14.95 -9.03 25.21
N LEU A 204 15.23 -9.54 24.00
CA LEU A 204 14.18 -9.98 23.10
C LEU A 204 13.61 -11.34 23.52
N PRO A 205 12.32 -11.58 23.29
CA PRO A 205 11.69 -12.89 23.51
C PRO A 205 12.44 -14.04 22.83
N LYS A 206 12.40 -15.24 23.42
CA LYS A 206 13.11 -16.43 22.90
C LYS A 206 12.85 -16.70 21.42
N VAL A 207 11.63 -16.44 20.96
CA VAL A 207 11.22 -16.63 19.56
C VAL A 207 10.59 -15.34 19.06
N MET A 208 11.12 -14.85 17.93
CA MET A 208 10.58 -13.75 17.15
C MET A 208 9.87 -14.33 15.93
N SER A 209 8.77 -13.73 15.47
CA SER A 209 7.98 -14.25 14.36
C SER A 209 7.42 -13.18 13.43
N ILE A 210 7.41 -13.49 12.14
CA ILE A 210 6.73 -12.71 11.10
C ILE A 210 5.72 -13.62 10.42
N LEU A 211 4.45 -13.25 10.41
CA LEU A 211 3.34 -14.02 9.86
C LEU A 211 2.84 -13.35 8.59
N THR A 212 2.83 -14.07 7.47
CA THR A 212 2.28 -13.60 6.18
C THR A 212 0.93 -14.22 5.86
N GLY A 213 0.36 -14.98 6.79
CA GLY A 213 -0.81 -15.82 6.54
C GLY A 213 -0.53 -16.98 5.58
N TRP A 214 -1.58 -17.74 5.26
CA TRP A 214 -1.50 -18.99 4.49
C TRP A 214 -2.03 -18.82 3.05
N GLY A 215 -2.36 -17.59 2.65
CA GLY A 215 -2.87 -17.27 1.32
C GLY A 215 -4.29 -17.79 1.08
N LYS A 216 -5.25 -17.48 1.96
CA LYS A 216 -6.66 -17.96 1.87
C LYS A 216 -7.35 -17.66 0.52
N HIS A 217 -6.90 -16.64 -0.20
CA HIS A 217 -7.40 -16.25 -1.52
C HIS A 217 -6.52 -16.73 -2.69
N SER A 218 -5.42 -17.41 -2.42
CA SER A 218 -4.65 -18.08 -3.47
C SER A 218 -5.33 -19.40 -3.82
N LYS A 219 -5.39 -19.72 -5.12
CA LYS A 219 -5.88 -21.02 -5.63
C LYS A 219 -5.05 -22.19 -5.08
N VAL A 220 -3.84 -21.92 -4.60
CA VAL A 220 -2.93 -22.88 -3.98
C VAL A 220 -2.53 -22.37 -2.60
N VAL A 221 -2.73 -23.19 -1.56
CA VAL A 221 -2.36 -22.87 -0.18
C VAL A 221 -0.86 -22.56 -0.11
N GLY A 222 -0.50 -21.37 0.39
CA GLY A 222 0.90 -20.93 0.48
C GLY A 222 1.49 -20.27 -0.77
N ASP A 223 0.71 -20.13 -1.85
CA ASP A 223 1.08 -19.44 -3.10
C ASP A 223 0.59 -17.97 -3.14
N GLY A 224 0.30 -17.39 -1.96
CA GLY A 224 -0.01 -15.96 -1.88
C GLY A 224 1.24 -15.14 -2.19
N ALA A 225 1.11 -14.13 -3.07
CA ALA A 225 2.21 -13.23 -3.48
C ALA A 225 2.92 -12.52 -2.31
N LEU A 226 2.28 -12.44 -1.14
CA LEU A 226 2.82 -11.81 0.06
C LEU A 226 4.01 -12.58 0.67
N ARG A 227 3.96 -13.91 0.74
CA ARG A 227 5.03 -14.69 1.37
C ARG A 227 6.35 -14.58 0.60
N PRO A 228 6.41 -14.80 -0.72
CA PRO A 228 7.64 -14.61 -1.50
C PRO A 228 8.16 -13.17 -1.43
N ALA A 229 7.25 -12.19 -1.39
CA ALA A 229 7.58 -10.78 -1.25
C ALA A 229 8.32 -10.45 0.06
N VAL A 230 7.84 -10.97 1.18
CA VAL A 230 8.46 -10.80 2.51
C VAL A 230 9.74 -11.64 2.61
N GLU A 231 9.75 -12.86 2.08
CA GLU A 231 10.96 -13.69 2.05
C GLU A 231 12.10 -13.01 1.28
N SER A 232 11.81 -12.48 0.09
CA SER A 232 12.78 -11.75 -0.72
C SER A 232 13.30 -10.51 -0.01
N LEU A 233 12.43 -9.78 0.71
CA LEU A 233 12.84 -8.64 1.51
C LEU A 233 13.79 -9.05 2.65
N LEU A 234 13.43 -10.08 3.43
CA LEU A 234 14.24 -10.54 4.55
C LEU A 234 15.62 -11.04 4.08
N ARG A 235 15.64 -11.82 2.99
CA ARG A 235 16.90 -12.27 2.35
C ARG A 235 17.73 -11.10 1.84
N GLY A 236 17.10 -10.09 1.22
CA GLY A 236 17.80 -8.91 0.71
C GLY A 236 18.45 -8.03 1.78
N MET A 237 18.03 -8.16 3.05
CA MET A 237 18.64 -7.48 4.19
C MET A 237 19.53 -8.40 5.04
N ASP A 238 19.75 -9.65 4.61
CA ASP A 238 20.38 -10.71 5.41
C ASP A 238 19.75 -10.86 6.82
N ALA A 239 18.45 -10.62 6.92
CA ALA A 239 17.72 -10.71 8.18
C ALA A 239 17.63 -12.18 8.63
N PRO A 240 17.89 -12.50 9.91
CA PRO A 240 18.02 -13.88 10.37
C PRO A 240 16.67 -14.57 10.61
N PHE A 241 15.69 -14.36 9.75
CA PHE A 241 14.36 -14.96 9.83
C PHE A 241 14.20 -16.05 8.78
N TYR A 242 13.86 -17.26 9.21
CA TYR A 242 13.77 -18.43 8.34
C TYR A 242 12.36 -18.99 8.31
N LEU A 243 11.95 -19.50 7.15
CA LEU A 243 10.65 -20.12 7.00
C LEU A 243 10.51 -21.33 7.93
N SER A 244 9.44 -21.36 8.72
CA SER A 244 9.14 -22.47 9.61
C SER A 244 8.65 -23.69 8.82
N LYS A 245 9.20 -24.87 9.13
CA LYS A 245 8.79 -26.13 8.50
C LYS A 245 7.34 -26.52 8.83
N CYS A 246 6.82 -26.07 9.97
CA CYS A 246 5.51 -26.49 10.50
C CYS A 246 4.39 -25.47 10.24
N ASN A 247 4.72 -24.28 9.70
CA ASN A 247 3.75 -23.24 9.39
C ASN A 247 4.24 -22.45 8.16
N MET A 248 3.65 -22.75 7.00
CA MET A 248 4.08 -22.23 5.70
C MET A 248 3.97 -20.69 5.57
N GLY A 249 3.29 -20.02 6.49
CA GLY A 249 3.16 -18.56 6.52
C GLY A 249 4.00 -17.88 7.61
N ARG A 250 4.89 -18.59 8.30
CA ARG A 250 5.65 -18.07 9.44
C ARG A 250 7.14 -18.08 9.18
N PHE A 251 7.75 -16.91 9.27
CA PHE A 251 9.19 -16.77 9.45
C PHE A 251 9.52 -16.65 10.93
N ALA A 252 10.57 -17.31 11.40
CA ALA A 252 10.96 -17.31 12.79
C ALA A 252 12.47 -17.18 12.98
N SER A 253 12.86 -16.65 14.12
CA SER A 253 14.25 -16.54 14.58
C SER A 253 14.31 -16.56 16.10
N SER A 254 15.50 -16.80 16.66
CA SER A 254 15.71 -16.58 18.09
C SER A 254 15.90 -15.09 18.39
N GLY A 255 15.38 -14.62 19.52
CA GLY A 255 15.54 -13.22 19.93
C GLY A 255 17.00 -12.81 20.06
N SER A 256 17.87 -13.70 20.54
CA SER A 256 19.30 -13.43 20.68
C SER A 256 20.00 -13.20 19.33
N VAL A 257 19.70 -14.01 18.32
CA VAL A 257 20.28 -13.85 16.97
C VAL A 257 19.79 -12.57 16.32
N VAL A 258 18.48 -12.27 16.42
CA VAL A 258 17.91 -11.00 15.92
C VAL A 258 18.55 -9.82 16.64
N ALA A 259 18.73 -9.88 17.95
CA ALA A 259 19.33 -8.78 18.71
C ALA A 259 20.80 -8.55 18.32
N THR A 260 21.58 -9.60 18.05
CA THR A 260 22.96 -9.47 17.55
C THR A 260 22.99 -8.79 16.19
N TRP A 261 22.18 -9.28 15.23
CA TRP A 261 22.08 -8.70 13.89
C TRP A 261 21.61 -7.23 13.93
N LEU A 262 20.63 -6.91 14.79
CA LEU A 262 20.15 -5.54 14.97
C LEU A 262 21.16 -4.62 15.65
N ARG A 263 22.23 -5.11 16.27
CA ARG A 263 23.29 -4.26 16.82
C ARG A 263 24.33 -3.88 15.79
N GLU A 264 24.45 -4.64 14.70
CA GLU A 264 25.39 -4.32 13.63
C GLU A 264 25.11 -2.92 13.06
N SER A 265 26.19 -2.20 12.75
CA SER A 265 26.11 -0.81 12.28
C SER A 265 25.54 -0.73 10.86
N ALA A 266 25.78 -1.74 10.02
CA ALA A 266 25.26 -1.83 8.66
C ALA A 266 23.73 -2.01 8.63
N THR A 267 23.18 -2.75 9.60
CA THR A 267 21.74 -3.08 9.65
C THR A 267 20.85 -1.85 9.67
N LEU A 268 21.23 -0.78 10.37
CA LEU A 268 20.43 0.45 10.41
C LEU A 268 20.19 1.03 9.01
N LYS A 269 21.21 1.01 8.14
CA LYS A 269 21.12 1.54 6.78
C LYS A 269 20.17 0.71 5.90
N LEU A 270 20.06 -0.59 6.17
CA LEU A 270 19.14 -1.49 5.47
C LEU A 270 17.68 -1.28 5.93
N LEU A 271 17.48 -0.90 7.20
CA LEU A 271 16.16 -0.71 7.77
C LEU A 271 15.52 0.64 7.42
N ILE A 272 16.33 1.68 7.20
CA ILE A 272 15.83 3.02 6.85
C ILE A 272 15.38 3.04 5.39
N LEU A 273 14.13 3.43 5.17
CA LEU A 273 13.55 3.59 3.84
C LEU A 273 13.78 5.00 3.29
N HIS A 274 14.10 5.07 2.00
CA HIS A 274 14.29 6.30 1.25
C HIS A 274 13.30 6.38 0.08
N ASP A 275 12.82 7.59 -0.17
CA ASP A 275 12.01 7.87 -1.36
C ASP A 275 12.94 8.03 -2.56
N HIS A 276 12.58 7.41 -3.68
CA HIS A 276 13.25 7.63 -4.96
C HIS A 276 12.38 8.58 -5.76
N LEU A 277 12.90 9.77 -6.06
CA LEU A 277 12.21 10.68 -6.98
C LEU A 277 12.28 10.06 -8.38
N THR A 278 11.13 9.69 -8.94
CA THR A 278 10.97 9.49 -10.38
C THR A 278 11.00 10.86 -11.07
N THR A 279 12.16 11.54 -11.02
CA THR A 279 12.46 12.61 -11.97
C THR A 279 12.84 11.96 -13.29
N LYS A 280 12.17 12.37 -14.36
CA LYS A 280 12.38 11.94 -15.75
C LYS A 280 13.84 11.69 -16.14
N ALA A 281 14.01 10.73 -17.06
CA ALA A 281 15.16 10.39 -17.89
C ALA A 281 16.06 9.23 -17.43
N ASN A 282 15.61 8.00 -17.72
CA ASN A 282 16.51 6.92 -18.14
C ASN A 282 16.07 6.43 -19.53
N THR A 283 16.16 7.32 -20.50
CA THR A 283 16.15 6.97 -21.92
C THR A 283 17.43 7.50 -22.56
N THR A 284 18.56 6.86 -22.28
CA THR A 284 19.63 6.65 -23.27
C THR A 284 20.67 5.67 -22.75
N MET A 285 20.71 4.50 -23.39
CA MET A 285 21.90 3.74 -23.81
C MET A 285 23.10 3.66 -22.85
N ARG A 286 23.42 2.42 -22.47
CA ARG A 286 24.79 1.98 -22.15
C ARG A 286 25.79 2.47 -23.21
N SER A 287 26.84 3.18 -22.81
CA SER A 287 28.23 2.73 -23.01
C SER A 287 29.25 3.60 -22.27
N ARG A 288 30.06 2.89 -21.46
CA ARG A 288 31.52 3.00 -21.31
C ARG A 288 32.19 4.30 -20.82
N ASP A 289 32.95 4.06 -19.76
CA ASP A 289 34.30 4.52 -19.43
C ASP A 289 34.52 5.84 -18.64
N GLN A 290 34.92 5.58 -17.39
CA GLN A 290 36.16 6.03 -16.71
C GLN A 290 36.22 7.40 -16.01
N GLN A 291 36.48 7.24 -14.71
CA GLN A 291 37.47 7.92 -13.88
C GLN A 291 37.34 9.43 -13.63
N GLY A 292 37.20 9.74 -12.34
CA GLY A 292 37.46 11.04 -11.77
C GLY A 292 37.21 10.99 -10.27
N GLN A 293 38.25 10.62 -9.51
CA GLN A 293 38.32 10.94 -8.09
C GLN A 293 38.16 12.45 -7.93
N ASP A 294 37.33 12.90 -6.99
CA ASP A 294 37.76 13.97 -6.11
C ASP A 294 36.97 14.01 -4.81
N SER A 295 37.75 14.11 -3.74
CA SER A 295 37.37 14.16 -2.34
C SER A 295 36.82 15.52 -1.96
N LEU A 296 35.62 15.56 -1.39
CA LEU A 296 35.15 16.71 -0.61
C LEU A 296 34.70 16.25 0.77
N LYS A 297 35.54 16.60 1.75
CA LYS A 297 35.35 16.39 3.18
C LYS A 297 34.14 17.20 3.65
N LEU A 298 33.17 16.54 4.29
CA LEU A 298 32.19 17.20 5.15
C LEU A 298 32.89 17.68 6.44
N GLN A 299 32.76 18.96 6.75
CA GLN A 299 32.92 19.48 8.11
C GLN A 299 31.56 19.43 8.84
N PRO A 300 31.53 19.21 10.17
CA PRO A 300 30.29 19.11 10.94
C PRO A 300 29.79 20.51 11.36
N LEU A 301 28.51 20.78 11.12
CA LEU A 301 27.81 21.92 11.71
C LEU A 301 27.21 21.51 13.06
N LEU A 302 27.69 22.20 14.08
CA LEU A 302 27.13 22.30 15.44
C LEU A 302 26.07 23.41 15.46
N LEU A 303 25.06 23.21 16.31
CA LEU A 303 23.84 23.98 16.61
C LEU A 303 22.63 23.71 15.71
#